data_AF-X0B5F7-F1
#
_entry.id   AF-X0B5F7-F1
#
_cell.length_a   1.000
_cell.length_b   1.000
_cell.length_c   1.000
_cell.angle_alpha   90.00
_cell.angle_beta   90.00
_cell.angle_gamma   90.00
#
_symmetry.space_group_name_H-M   'P 1'
#
loop_
_entity.id
_entity.type
_entity.pdbx_description
1 polymer ?
#
loop_
_entity_poly.entity_id
_entity_poly.type
_entity_poly.pdbx_seq_one_letter_code
_entity_poly.pdbx_strand_id
1 'polypeptide(L)'
;MPASLDSTLLILANILAVKAQSCHDIHIFSARETSVAPGLGSAGQLIDMIVAAHPGATSEAINYPACGGQASCGGVQYGDSVKQGTQAVTTAVNGFNQRCPQTKIVLVGYSQGGQIMDNNICGGPDSGAGISESSVPLSASAVQQVKAVIMLSNPRFVSGLSRY
;
A
#
# COMPACT_ATOMS: atom_id res chain seq x y z
N MET A 1 36.75 27.78 -24.85
CA MET A 1 35.44 27.55 -25.50
C MET A 1 34.44 27.24 -24.40
N PRO A 2 33.50 28.14 -24.04
CA PRO A 2 32.51 27.82 -23.03
C PRO A 2 31.52 26.80 -23.61
N ALA A 3 31.27 25.71 -22.89
CA ALA A 3 30.27 24.72 -23.26
C ALA A 3 28.90 25.40 -23.30
N SER A 4 28.21 25.34 -24.44
CA SER A 4 26.80 25.76 -24.50
C SER A 4 26.01 24.82 -23.61
N LEU A 5 25.51 25.33 -22.48
CA LEU A 5 24.53 24.60 -21.68
C LEU A 5 23.26 24.44 -22.54
N ASP A 6 23.08 23.21 -23.02
CA ASP A 6 21.95 22.82 -23.84
C ASP A 6 20.66 23.04 -23.04
N SER A 7 19.85 24.01 -23.48
CA SER A 7 18.66 24.46 -22.75
C SER A 7 17.65 23.32 -22.55
N THR A 8 17.73 22.30 -23.40
CA THR A 8 16.95 21.07 -23.32
C THR A 8 17.28 20.24 -22.07
N LEU A 9 18.57 20.14 -21.71
CA LEU A 9 19.03 19.46 -20.49
C LEU A 9 18.57 20.16 -19.22
N LEU A 10 18.58 21.51 -19.21
CA LEU A 10 18.10 22.31 -18.09
C LEU A 10 16.59 22.15 -17.87
N ILE A 11 15.79 22.07 -18.94
CA ILE A 11 14.34 21.89 -18.83
C ILE A 11 14.01 20.50 -18.28
N LEU A 12 14.67 19.45 -18.78
CA LEU A 12 14.51 18.07 -18.26
C LEU A 12 14.92 17.95 -16.79
N ALA A 13 16.05 18.55 -16.39
CA ALA A 13 16.50 18.56 -15.01
C ALA A 13 15.49 19.25 -14.07
N ASN A 14 14.92 20.38 -14.49
CA ASN A 14 13.91 21.09 -13.71
C ASN A 14 12.60 20.31 -13.58
N ILE A 15 12.14 19.63 -14.64
CA ILE A 15 10.91 18.81 -14.58
C ILE A 15 11.10 17.60 -13.65
N LEU A 16 12.27 16.95 -13.71
CA LEU A 16 12.60 15.85 -12.80
C LEU A 16 12.71 16.33 -11.34
N ALA A 17 13.32 17.50 -11.11
CA ALA A 17 13.44 18.09 -9.78
C ALA A 17 12.07 18.51 -9.21
N VAL A 18 11.18 19.11 -10.01
CA VAL A 18 9.82 19.48 -9.57
C VAL A 18 8.97 18.24 -9.27
N LYS A 19 9.08 17.17 -10.07
CA LYS A 19 8.43 15.89 -9.74
C LYS A 19 8.95 15.31 -8.43
N ALA A 20 10.26 15.31 -8.21
CA ALA A 20 10.87 14.87 -6.96
C ALA A 20 10.44 15.73 -5.76
N GLN A 21 10.26 17.05 -5.94
CA GLN A 21 9.78 17.97 -4.89
C GLN A 21 8.35 17.64 -4.41
N SER A 22 7.56 16.91 -5.20
CA SER A 22 6.21 16.47 -4.82
C SER A 22 6.16 15.10 -4.15
N CYS A 23 7.28 14.35 -4.15
CA CYS A 23 7.38 13.03 -3.56
C CYS A 23 7.99 13.13 -2.15
N HIS A 24 7.26 12.60 -1.18
CA HIS A 24 7.68 12.57 0.22
C HIS A 24 8.67 11.42 0.48
N ASP A 25 9.51 11.54 1.50
CA ASP A 25 10.50 10.50 1.83
C ASP A 25 9.84 9.17 2.25
N ILE A 26 8.71 9.27 2.95
CA ILE A 26 7.92 8.13 3.45
C ILE A 26 6.47 8.31 3.05
N HIS A 27 5.86 7.24 2.55
CA HIS A 27 4.43 7.17 2.29
C HIS A 27 3.84 5.87 2.86
N ILE A 28 2.71 5.99 3.55
CA ILE A 28 2.08 4.91 4.29
C ILE A 28 0.75 4.56 3.62
N PHE A 29 0.60 3.32 3.19
CA PHE A 29 -0.70 2.79 2.77
C PHE A 29 -1.36 2.09 3.94
N SER A 30 -2.60 2.46 4.24
CA SER A 30 -3.39 1.83 5.30
C SER A 30 -4.59 1.08 4.75
N ALA A 31 -4.85 -0.13 5.25
CA ALA A 31 -6.08 -0.85 4.98
C ALA A 31 -6.85 -1.16 6.27
N ARG A 32 -8.10 -0.70 6.31
CA ARG A 32 -9.04 -0.89 7.42
C ARG A 32 -9.58 -2.32 7.51
N GLU A 33 -10.22 -2.59 8.63
CA GLU A 33 -10.94 -3.81 8.95
C GLU A 33 -12.36 -3.84 8.37
N THR A 34 -12.97 -5.03 8.40
CA THR A 34 -14.31 -5.30 7.88
C THR A 34 -15.38 -4.40 8.54
N SER A 35 -16.33 -3.94 7.74
CA SER A 35 -17.50 -3.12 8.11
C SER A 35 -17.19 -1.70 8.61
N VAL A 36 -15.92 -1.29 8.63
CA VAL A 36 -15.56 0.07 9.00
C VAL A 36 -15.71 1.00 7.81
N ALA A 37 -16.09 2.25 8.07
CA ALA A 37 -16.24 3.27 7.04
C ALA A 37 -14.88 3.57 6.36
N PRO A 38 -14.86 4.06 5.11
CA PRO A 38 -13.62 4.44 4.43
C PRO A 38 -12.74 5.36 5.28
N GLY A 39 -11.45 5.05 5.37
CA GLY A 39 -10.49 5.73 6.24
C GLY A 39 -9.40 4.79 6.75
N LEU A 40 -8.67 5.24 7.78
CA LEU A 40 -7.51 4.52 8.33
C LEU A 40 -7.89 3.29 9.18
N GLY A 41 -9.15 3.20 9.63
CA GLY A 41 -9.63 2.13 10.51
C GLY A 41 -8.94 2.10 11.88
N SER A 42 -8.92 0.93 12.52
CA SER A 42 -8.32 0.72 13.85
C SER A 42 -6.81 0.97 13.90
N ALA A 43 -6.13 0.97 12.75
CA ALA A 43 -4.70 1.29 12.68
C ALA A 43 -4.40 2.80 12.67
N GLY A 44 -5.42 3.67 12.68
CA GLY A 44 -5.25 5.14 12.56
C GLY A 44 -4.25 5.73 13.55
N GLN A 45 -4.37 5.40 14.84
CA GLN A 45 -3.45 5.92 15.86
C GLN A 45 -1.99 5.51 15.62
N LEU A 46 -1.76 4.28 15.14
CA LEU A 46 -0.42 3.83 14.77
C LEU A 46 0.14 4.65 13.61
N ILE A 47 -0.68 4.90 12.59
CA ILE A 47 -0.28 5.70 11.43
C ILE A 47 0.04 7.13 11.85
N ASP A 48 -0.79 7.74 12.70
CA ASP A 48 -0.55 9.08 13.24
C ASP A 48 0.76 9.15 14.02
N MET A 49 1.09 8.12 14.80
CA MET A 49 2.40 8.03 15.48
C MET A 49 3.57 7.94 14.50
N ILE A 50 3.45 7.16 13.43
CA ILE A 50 4.50 7.06 12.39
C ILE A 50 4.68 8.43 11.70
N VAL A 51 3.59 9.09 11.31
CA VAL A 51 3.64 10.41 10.67
C VAL A 51 4.26 11.45 11.61
N ALA A 52 3.89 11.45 12.89
CA ALA A 52 4.45 12.36 13.88
C ALA A 52 5.95 12.14 14.13
N ALA A 53 6.43 10.90 14.05
CA ALA A 53 7.84 10.56 14.22
C ALA A 53 8.71 10.89 13.00
N HIS A 54 8.09 11.10 11.83
CA HIS A 54 8.78 11.31 10.56
C HIS A 54 8.23 12.56 9.85
N PRO A 55 8.78 13.77 10.13
CA PRO A 55 8.34 15.00 9.48
C PRO A 55 8.34 14.88 7.96
N GLY A 56 7.20 15.21 7.34
CA GLY A 56 7.01 15.08 5.89
C GLY A 56 6.53 13.71 5.42
N ALA A 57 6.38 12.71 6.30
CA ALA A 57 5.69 11.47 5.95
C ALA A 57 4.22 11.75 5.63
N THR A 58 3.68 10.99 4.67
CA THR A 58 2.27 11.07 4.26
C THR A 58 1.60 9.71 4.37
N SER A 59 0.27 9.69 4.42
CA SER A 59 -0.50 8.46 4.45
C SER A 59 -1.74 8.53 3.56
N GLU A 60 -2.16 7.39 3.02
CA GLU A 60 -3.44 7.25 2.34
C GLU A 60 -4.13 5.92 2.67
N ALA A 61 -5.46 5.94 2.67
CA ALA A 61 -6.27 4.76 2.90
C ALA A 61 -6.57 4.03 1.58
N ILE A 62 -6.39 2.72 1.59
CA ILE A 62 -6.81 1.85 0.49
C ILE A 62 -8.34 1.89 0.42
N ASN A 63 -8.85 2.38 -0.71
CA ASN A 63 -10.27 2.37 -1.00
C ASN A 63 -10.67 1.00 -1.57
N TYR A 64 -11.36 0.22 -0.76
CA TYR A 64 -11.90 -1.08 -1.11
C TYR A 64 -13.14 -1.38 -0.25
N PRO A 65 -13.93 -2.43 -0.56
CA PRO A 65 -15.20 -2.67 0.12
C PRO A 65 -15.09 -2.82 1.64
N ALA A 66 -14.01 -3.45 2.13
CA ALA A 66 -13.86 -3.85 3.54
C ALA A 66 -15.15 -4.46 4.11
N CYS A 67 -15.68 -5.48 3.44
CA CYS A 67 -16.99 -6.03 3.74
C CYS A 67 -16.95 -7.56 3.87
N GLY A 68 -17.95 -8.10 4.54
CA GLY A 68 -18.17 -9.54 4.76
C GLY A 68 -19.62 -9.93 4.54
N GLY A 69 -20.34 -9.22 3.66
CA GLY A 69 -21.75 -9.43 3.36
C GLY A 69 -22.71 -8.48 4.11
N GLN A 70 -22.20 -7.61 5.00
CA GLN A 70 -23.05 -6.68 5.74
C GLN A 70 -23.59 -5.56 4.82
N ALA A 71 -24.85 -5.19 5.02
CA ALA A 71 -25.47 -4.09 4.28
C ALA A 71 -24.77 -2.74 4.51
N SER A 72 -24.20 -2.52 5.71
CA SER A 72 -23.50 -1.28 6.08
C SER A 72 -22.26 -0.98 5.23
N CYS A 73 -21.68 -1.99 4.58
CA CYS A 73 -20.51 -1.88 3.72
C CYS A 73 -20.81 -2.29 2.26
N GLY A 74 -22.09 -2.30 1.87
CA GLY A 74 -22.52 -2.57 0.49
C GLY A 74 -22.78 -4.04 0.14
N GLY A 75 -22.76 -4.94 1.13
CA GLY A 75 -23.17 -6.34 0.93
C GLY A 75 -22.18 -7.22 0.17
N VAL A 76 -20.97 -6.72 -0.12
CA VAL A 76 -19.93 -7.50 -0.79
C VAL A 76 -19.47 -8.65 0.10
N GLN A 77 -19.49 -9.86 -0.42
CA GLN A 77 -19.06 -11.06 0.31
C GLN A 77 -17.58 -10.97 0.70
N TYR A 78 -17.21 -11.62 1.80
CA TYR A 78 -15.86 -11.47 2.37
C TYR A 78 -14.75 -11.79 1.37
N GLY A 79 -14.87 -12.91 0.66
CA GLY A 79 -13.87 -13.32 -0.33
C GLY A 79 -13.74 -12.34 -1.49
N ASP A 80 -14.86 -11.83 -2.00
CA ASP A 80 -14.85 -10.81 -3.06
C ASP A 80 -14.28 -9.48 -2.57
N SER A 81 -14.55 -9.11 -1.32
CA SER A 81 -13.97 -7.92 -0.68
C SER A 81 -12.46 -8.04 -0.55
N VAL A 82 -11.94 -9.20 -0.12
CA VAL A 82 -10.50 -9.46 -0.06
C VAL A 82 -9.88 -9.44 -1.45
N LYS A 83 -10.49 -10.08 -2.45
CA LYS A 83 -9.98 -10.09 -3.83
C LYS A 83 -9.90 -8.68 -4.42
N GLN A 84 -10.96 -7.88 -4.25
CA GLN A 84 -10.97 -6.48 -4.67
C GLN A 84 -9.96 -5.64 -3.88
N GLY A 85 -9.82 -5.88 -2.57
CA GLY A 85 -8.85 -5.22 -1.73
C GLY A 85 -7.41 -5.51 -2.13
N THR A 86 -7.07 -6.78 -2.40
CA THR A 86 -5.76 -7.18 -2.93
C THR A 86 -5.46 -6.41 -4.21
N GLN A 87 -6.39 -6.36 -5.16
CA GLN A 87 -6.22 -5.60 -6.39
C GLN A 87 -6.09 -4.08 -6.15
N ALA A 88 -6.84 -3.53 -5.21
CA ALA A 88 -6.79 -2.11 -4.87
C ALA A 88 -5.42 -1.71 -4.31
N VAL A 89 -4.84 -2.54 -3.42
CA VAL A 89 -3.46 -2.34 -2.94
C VAL A 89 -2.47 -2.42 -4.11
N THR A 90 -2.56 -3.44 -4.98
CA THR A 90 -1.68 -3.58 -6.14
C THR A 90 -1.68 -2.31 -6.99
N THR A 91 -2.87 -1.80 -7.32
CA THR A 91 -3.03 -0.61 -8.15
C THR A 91 -2.51 0.64 -7.45
N ALA A 92 -2.86 0.86 -6.19
CA ALA A 92 -2.46 2.04 -5.44
C ALA A 92 -0.95 2.12 -5.25
N VAL A 93 -0.34 1.03 -4.75
CA VAL A 93 1.08 0.98 -4.42
C VAL A 93 1.95 1.02 -5.68
N ASN A 94 1.64 0.24 -6.71
CA ASN A 94 2.40 0.28 -7.96
C ASN A 94 2.25 1.64 -8.66
N GLY A 95 1.04 2.19 -8.70
CA GLY A 95 0.79 3.51 -9.29
C GLY A 95 1.55 4.62 -8.55
N PHE A 96 1.59 4.57 -7.22
CA PHE A 96 2.38 5.49 -6.42
C PHE A 96 3.88 5.33 -6.64
N ASN A 97 4.41 4.10 -6.61
CA ASN A 97 5.83 3.84 -6.84
C ASN A 97 6.30 4.32 -8.23
N GLN A 98 5.45 4.21 -9.26
CA GLN A 98 5.77 4.77 -10.58
C GLN A 98 5.90 6.30 -10.57
N ARG A 99 5.11 6.99 -9.75
CA ARG A 99 5.17 8.45 -9.61
C ARG A 99 6.34 8.88 -8.72
N CYS A 100 6.60 8.11 -7.66
CA CYS A 100 7.57 8.40 -6.61
C CYS A 100 8.48 7.18 -6.35
N PRO A 101 9.40 6.85 -7.28
CA PRO A 101 10.16 5.60 -7.25
C PRO A 101 11.22 5.52 -6.14
N GLN A 102 11.54 6.65 -5.51
CA GLN A 102 12.52 6.74 -4.41
C GLN A 102 11.86 6.83 -3.03
N THR A 103 10.54 7.03 -2.96
CA THR A 103 9.82 7.11 -1.69
C THR A 103 9.80 5.75 -1.00
N LYS A 104 10.10 5.74 0.29
CA LYS A 104 9.98 4.55 1.15
C LYS A 104 8.51 4.29 1.43
N ILE A 105 8.07 3.05 1.24
CA ILE A 105 6.69 2.64 1.41
C ILE A 105 6.55 1.85 2.71
N VAL A 106 5.51 2.17 3.48
CA VAL A 106 5.08 1.41 4.64
C VAL A 106 3.68 0.89 4.39
N LEU A 107 3.47 -0.41 4.60
CA LEU A 107 2.15 -1.02 4.49
C LEU A 107 1.60 -1.30 5.88
N VAL A 108 0.41 -0.82 6.19
CA VAL A 108 -0.27 -1.04 7.47
C VAL A 108 -1.65 -1.61 7.22
N GLY A 109 -1.98 -2.74 7.82
CA GLY A 109 -3.28 -3.39 7.65
C GLY A 109 -3.83 -3.94 8.96
N TYR A 110 -5.13 -3.76 9.20
CA TYR A 110 -5.82 -4.35 10.35
C TYR A 110 -6.89 -5.35 9.89
N SER A 111 -6.92 -6.55 10.48
CA SER A 111 -7.89 -7.62 10.17
C SER A 111 -7.91 -7.96 8.67
N GLN A 112 -9.04 -7.77 7.97
CA GLN A 112 -9.13 -7.93 6.51
C GLN A 112 -8.10 -7.05 5.77
N GLY A 113 -7.80 -5.87 6.29
CA GLY A 113 -6.74 -4.99 5.79
C GLY A 113 -5.35 -5.62 5.90
N GLY A 114 -5.08 -6.36 6.98
CA GLY A 114 -3.84 -7.14 7.13
C GLY A 114 -3.72 -8.24 6.09
N GLN A 115 -4.82 -8.95 5.82
CA GLN A 115 -4.89 -10.01 4.80
C GLN A 115 -4.60 -9.48 3.39
N ILE A 116 -5.16 -8.34 2.99
CA ILE A 116 -4.91 -7.81 1.63
C ILE A 116 -3.49 -7.24 1.46
N MET A 117 -2.86 -6.77 2.54
CA MET A 117 -1.44 -6.40 2.53
C MET A 117 -0.54 -7.63 2.42
N ASP A 118 -0.83 -8.69 3.18
CA ASP A 118 -0.14 -9.99 3.11
C ASP A 118 -0.19 -10.56 1.68
N ASN A 119 -1.39 -10.63 1.09
CA ASN A 119 -1.58 -11.08 -0.29
C ASN A 119 -0.68 -10.32 -1.28
N ASN A 120 -0.43 -9.03 -1.03
CA ASN A 120 0.32 -8.16 -1.94
C ASN A 120 1.84 -8.30 -1.84
N ILE A 121 2.37 -8.52 -0.63
CA ILE A 121 3.81 -8.55 -0.39
C ILE A 121 4.37 -9.96 -0.33
N CYS A 122 3.58 -10.93 0.14
CA CYS A 122 3.98 -12.33 0.27
C CYS A 122 3.46 -13.20 -0.87
N GLY A 123 2.44 -12.76 -1.61
CA GLY A 123 1.73 -13.60 -2.56
C GLY A 123 1.09 -14.81 -1.86
N GLY A 124 1.21 -15.97 -2.51
CA GLY A 124 0.63 -17.24 -2.08
C GLY A 124 -0.90 -17.27 -2.24
N PRO A 125 -1.48 -18.45 -2.54
CA PRO A 125 -2.92 -18.55 -2.72
C PRO A 125 -3.67 -18.14 -1.45
N ASP A 126 -4.85 -17.54 -1.64
CA ASP A 126 -5.79 -17.19 -0.59
C ASP A 126 -7.14 -17.84 -0.94
N SER A 127 -7.32 -19.08 -0.49
CA SER A 127 -8.52 -19.86 -0.77
C SER A 127 -9.78 -19.24 -0.17
N GLY A 128 -9.66 -18.52 0.95
CA GLY A 128 -10.76 -17.77 1.57
C GLY A 128 -11.25 -16.60 0.71
N ALA A 129 -10.43 -16.15 -0.25
CA ALA A 129 -10.75 -15.10 -1.21
C ALA A 129 -10.87 -15.59 -2.66
N GLY A 130 -10.79 -16.90 -2.90
CA GLY A 130 -10.79 -17.46 -4.26
C GLY A 130 -9.61 -16.96 -5.11
N ILE A 131 -8.48 -16.64 -4.49
CA ILE A 131 -7.24 -16.25 -5.17
C ILE A 131 -6.36 -17.50 -5.28
N SER A 132 -6.20 -18.01 -6.50
CA SER A 132 -5.36 -19.17 -6.79
C SER A 132 -3.93 -18.83 -7.19
N GLU A 133 -3.71 -17.59 -7.65
CA GLU A 133 -2.39 -17.09 -8.03
C GLU A 133 -1.47 -17.05 -6.81
N SER A 134 -0.22 -17.50 -6.97
CA SER A 134 0.75 -17.60 -5.88
C SER A 134 1.87 -16.57 -5.96
N SER A 135 2.03 -15.90 -7.10
CA SER A 135 3.01 -14.83 -7.27
C SER A 135 2.66 -13.59 -6.42
N VAL A 136 3.70 -12.81 -6.12
CA VAL A 136 3.58 -11.51 -5.44
C VAL A 136 2.93 -10.50 -6.40
N PRO A 137 1.77 -9.91 -6.06
CA PRO A 137 1.07 -8.95 -6.92
C PRO A 137 1.79 -7.61 -7.12
N LEU A 138 2.54 -7.13 -6.12
CA LEU A 138 3.29 -5.89 -6.23
C LEU A 138 4.43 -6.02 -7.24
N SER A 139 4.73 -4.92 -7.95
CA SER A 139 5.89 -4.92 -8.85
C SER A 139 7.19 -5.05 -8.05
N ALA A 140 8.25 -5.60 -8.66
CA ALA A 140 9.55 -5.69 -8.01
C ALA A 140 10.08 -4.33 -7.53
N SER A 141 9.81 -3.25 -8.28
CA SER A 141 10.17 -1.88 -7.91
C SER A 141 9.41 -1.37 -6.68
N ALA A 142 8.12 -1.71 -6.57
CA ALA A 142 7.32 -1.37 -5.40
C ALA A 142 7.78 -2.16 -4.18
N VAL A 143 7.96 -3.48 -4.32
CA VAL A 143 8.49 -4.36 -3.26
C VAL A 143 9.82 -3.85 -2.74
N GLN A 144 10.74 -3.43 -3.62
CA GLN A 144 12.02 -2.88 -3.20
C GLN A 144 11.88 -1.62 -2.35
N GLN A 145 10.81 -0.84 -2.52
CA GLN A 145 10.55 0.34 -1.71
C GLN A 145 9.71 0.10 -0.47
N VAL A 146 9.06 -1.06 -0.33
CA VAL A 146 8.39 -1.44 0.92
C VAL A 146 9.47 -1.70 1.99
N LYS A 147 9.54 -0.83 3.00
CA LYS A 147 10.55 -0.91 4.08
C LYS A 147 10.00 -1.50 5.37
N ALA A 148 8.68 -1.49 5.54
CA ALA A 148 8.01 -2.09 6.68
C ALA A 148 6.60 -2.53 6.28
N VAL A 149 6.17 -3.65 6.86
CA VAL A 149 4.80 -4.16 6.75
C VAL A 149 4.30 -4.49 8.15
N ILE A 150 3.19 -3.87 8.55
CA ILE A 150 2.57 -4.05 9.85
C ILE A 150 1.17 -4.61 9.63
N MET A 151 0.97 -5.87 10.04
CA MET A 151 -0.31 -6.56 9.88
C MET A 151 -0.85 -6.95 11.25
N LEU A 152 -1.89 -6.23 11.67
CA LEU A 152 -2.55 -6.42 12.96
C LEU A 152 -3.74 -7.36 12.76
N SER A 153 -3.82 -8.43 13.55
CA SER A 153 -4.91 -9.42 13.49
C SER A 153 -5.16 -10.02 12.09
N ASN A 154 -4.08 -10.27 11.33
CA ASN A 154 -4.15 -10.83 9.98
C ASN A 154 -4.78 -12.24 9.98
N PRO A 155 -5.92 -12.47 9.29
CA PRO A 155 -6.53 -13.79 9.14
C PRO A 155 -5.63 -14.86 8.51
N ARG A 156 -4.57 -14.47 7.78
CA ARG A 156 -3.58 -15.41 7.21
C ARG A 156 -2.46 -15.79 8.20
N PHE A 157 -2.51 -15.32 9.44
CA PHE A 157 -1.50 -15.63 10.46
C PHE A 157 -1.45 -17.13 10.76
N VAL A 158 -0.24 -17.68 10.80
CA VAL A 158 0.04 -19.05 11.23
C VAL A 158 1.21 -19.01 12.21
N SER A 159 1.03 -19.63 13.38
CA SER A 159 2.07 -19.68 14.40
C SER A 159 3.37 -20.29 13.86
N GLY A 160 4.51 -19.66 14.16
CA GLY A 160 5.84 -20.12 13.75
C GLY A 160 6.26 -19.69 12.33
N LEU A 161 5.39 -19.04 11.55
CA LEU A 161 5.79 -18.42 10.29
C LEU A 161 6.17 -16.96 10.51
N SER A 162 7.46 -16.63 10.37
CA SER A 162 7.85 -15.26 10.02
C SER A 162 7.76 -15.13 8.51
N ARG A 163 6.92 -14.21 8.01
CA ARG A 163 6.86 -13.89 6.58
C ARG A 163 7.78 -12.73 6.18
N TYR A 164 8.72 -12.37 7.06
CA TYR A 164 9.79 -11.39 6.85
C TYR A 164 11.03 -11.79 7.67
#